data_AF-D6WC42-F1
#
_entry.id   AF-D6WC42-F1
#
_cell.length_a   1.000
_cell.length_b   1.000
_cell.length_c   1.000
_cell.angle_alpha   90.00
_cell.angle_beta   90.00
_cell.angle_gamma   90.00
#
_symmetry.space_group_name_H-M   'P 1'
#
loop_
_entity.id
_entity.type
_entity.pdbx_description
1 polymer ?
#
loop_
_entity_poly.entity_id
_entity_poly.type
_entity_poly.pdbx_seq_one_letter_code
_entity_poly.pdbx_strand_id
1 'polypeptide(L)'
;MWHFSQRQSISQIILLSKSELRDTKSELRDSKSELPVSKSELPDTKSELRDTKSELPVRNPYEERLTNERVIDENECYNVEEFLVLPTPSENTASDFLLALELQQVEDANNSILPIEKNSVLDGSIAKLTLHRGHIFEELIDIYTSLDISTQIDIQIVLPNGNEEAAVDFGGVFRDALSEFWTTMYEKCTQGTTVRIPVLRHDFGDKKWTAIAKIFLKGWLTEKYFPIKLSTVFIENSLFKKTITPIEDEFMKYVSEEEKEVFTEALHNFGTVDFEQLLDLLDQYGSRWKPSEENFSQLLKEIAHKELVQKPTFVVNCFHSVISNKITQEQLAEIYNKSKPTSKNILPILKFEDVTSIEKEKVKRLFEKVYLRFRRKLPNVFSTFLYRCGYDCGS
;
A
#
# COMPACT_ATOMS: atom_id res chain seq x y z
N MET A 1 23.18 16.70 -40.23
CA MET A 1 23.96 15.46 -40.39
C MET A 1 25.05 15.48 -39.33
N TRP A 2 24.80 14.89 -38.16
CA TRP A 2 25.76 14.26 -37.22
C TRP A 2 24.88 13.53 -36.20
N HIS A 3 24.81 12.21 -36.36
CA HIS A 3 24.22 11.28 -35.41
C HIS A 3 25.13 11.22 -34.18
N PHE A 4 24.55 11.25 -32.98
CA PHE A 4 25.14 10.56 -31.82
C PHE A 4 24.04 9.79 -31.10
N SER A 5 23.96 8.52 -31.47
CA SER A 5 23.28 7.49 -30.69
C SER A 5 24.20 7.13 -29.53
N GLN A 6 23.75 7.41 -28.30
CA GLN A 6 24.25 6.76 -27.09
C GLN A 6 23.02 6.22 -26.36
N ARG A 7 22.47 5.11 -26.87
CA ARG A 7 21.75 4.18 -25.99
C ARG A 7 22.81 3.57 -25.09
N GLN A 8 22.90 4.00 -23.84
CA GLN A 8 23.61 3.20 -22.85
C GLN A 8 22.88 1.86 -22.75
N SER A 9 23.60 0.78 -23.00
CA SER A 9 23.08 -0.58 -22.84
C SER A 9 22.72 -0.80 -21.37
N ILE A 10 21.63 -1.50 -21.09
CA ILE A 10 21.19 -1.92 -19.75
C ILE A 10 22.35 -2.58 -18.97
N SER A 11 23.30 -3.22 -19.66
CA SER A 11 24.53 -3.76 -19.07
C SER A 11 25.44 -2.71 -18.42
N GLN A 12 25.50 -1.48 -18.95
CA GLN A 12 26.28 -0.37 -18.36
C GLN A 12 25.61 0.18 -17.09
N ILE A 13 24.28 0.26 -17.06
CA ILE A 13 23.51 0.67 -15.88
C ILE A 13 23.69 -0.36 -14.74
N ILE A 14 23.63 -1.65 -15.07
CA ILE A 14 23.86 -2.73 -14.10
C ILE A 14 25.31 -2.74 -13.57
N LEU A 15 26.30 -2.37 -14.40
CA LEU A 15 27.69 -2.25 -13.97
C LEU A 15 27.90 -1.07 -13.01
N LEU A 16 27.25 0.08 -13.26
CA LEU A 16 27.27 1.26 -12.39
C LEU A 16 26.63 0.97 -11.02
N SER A 17 25.47 0.32 -10.99
CA SER A 17 24.83 -0.07 -9.72
C SER A 17 25.65 -1.13 -8.95
N LYS A 18 26.42 -1.98 -9.64
CA LYS A 18 27.33 -2.95 -9.00
C LYS A 18 28.62 -2.31 -8.46
N SER A 19 29.05 -1.16 -8.96
CA SER A 19 30.12 -0.37 -8.33
C SER A 19 29.62 0.36 -7.10
N GLU A 20 28.45 1.01 -7.16
CA GLU A 20 27.85 1.72 -6.02
C GLU A 20 27.56 0.79 -4.82
N LEU A 21 27.10 -0.45 -5.09
CA LEU A 21 26.92 -1.48 -4.06
C LEU A 21 28.24 -2.02 -3.48
N ARG A 22 29.36 -1.87 -4.21
CA ARG A 22 30.69 -2.23 -3.69
C ARG A 22 31.25 -1.13 -2.81
N ASP A 23 31.04 0.13 -3.19
CA ASP A 23 31.51 1.30 -2.45
C ASP A 23 30.80 1.44 -1.09
N THR A 24 29.47 1.26 -1.07
CA THR A 24 28.67 1.20 0.17
C THR A 24 29.05 0.02 1.08
N LYS A 25 29.53 -1.09 0.51
CA LYS A 25 30.00 -2.25 1.28
C LYS A 25 31.40 -2.04 1.86
N SER A 26 32.27 -1.27 1.20
CA SER A 26 33.54 -0.82 1.80
C SER A 26 33.31 0.17 2.94
N GLU A 27 32.41 1.14 2.78
CA GLU A 27 32.08 2.12 3.83
C GLU A 27 31.52 1.46 5.11
N LEU A 28 30.69 0.42 4.95
CA LEU A 28 30.21 -0.40 6.07
C LEU A 28 31.31 -1.25 6.72
N ARG A 29 32.37 -1.59 5.99
CA ARG A 29 33.54 -2.31 6.53
C ARG A 29 34.44 -1.37 7.33
N ASP A 30 34.65 -0.16 6.83
CA ASP A 30 35.45 0.87 7.48
C ASP A 30 34.77 1.35 8.78
N SER A 31 33.45 1.55 8.75
CA SER A 31 32.62 1.86 9.95
C SER A 31 32.67 0.77 11.04
N LYS A 32 32.93 -0.49 10.66
CA LYS A 32 33.01 -1.62 11.59
C LYS A 32 34.41 -1.80 12.18
N SER A 33 35.45 -1.33 11.48
CA SER A 33 36.82 -1.28 12.02
C SER A 33 37.07 -0.11 12.97
N GLU A 34 36.22 0.91 12.99
CA GLU A 34 36.31 2.05 13.93
C GLU A 34 35.67 1.80 15.31
N LEU A 35 35.08 0.62 15.54
CA LEU A 35 34.60 0.21 16.88
C LEU A 35 35.63 -0.66 17.63
N PRO A 36 36.75 -0.06 18.06
CA PRO A 36 37.22 -0.31 19.41
C PRO A 36 37.69 0.98 20.10
N VAL A 37 37.17 1.22 21.32
CA VAL A 37 37.68 2.07 22.42
C VAL A 37 36.50 2.85 23.01
N SER A 38 35.65 2.18 23.80
CA SER A 38 34.70 2.79 24.75
C SER A 38 34.17 1.73 25.73
N LYS A 39 35.05 0.87 26.26
CA LYS A 39 34.67 -0.14 27.27
C LYS A 39 35.57 -0.12 28.51
N SER A 40 36.09 1.06 28.83
CA SER A 40 36.75 1.35 30.09
C SER A 40 36.33 2.75 30.50
N GLU A 41 35.38 2.86 31.43
CA GLU A 41 35.16 3.96 32.38
C GLU A 41 33.71 3.96 32.89
N LEU A 42 33.44 3.19 33.95
CA LEU A 42 32.39 3.49 34.95
C LEU A 42 32.74 2.75 36.26
N PRO A 43 33.06 3.45 37.37
CA PRO A 43 33.33 2.83 38.66
C PRO A 43 32.13 2.85 39.63
N ASP A 44 32.08 1.81 40.46
CA ASP A 44 31.61 1.69 41.86
C ASP A 44 30.43 2.51 42.40
N THR A 45 29.25 1.87 42.47
CA THR A 45 28.31 2.03 43.61
C THR A 45 27.62 0.68 43.88
N LYS A 46 28.29 -0.19 44.64
CA LYS A 46 27.76 -1.51 45.03
C LYS A 46 28.10 -1.85 46.48
N SER A 47 27.67 -1.01 47.42
CA SER A 47 27.77 -1.31 48.85
C SER A 47 26.77 -0.50 49.66
N GLU A 48 25.47 -0.74 49.49
CA GLU A 48 24.43 -0.27 50.44
C GLU A 48 23.09 -0.89 50.02
N LEU A 49 22.82 -2.14 50.43
CA LEU A 49 21.49 -2.78 50.53
C LEU A 49 21.63 -4.27 50.93
N ARG A 50 22.52 -4.55 51.90
CA ARG A 50 22.41 -5.73 52.76
C ARG A 50 22.14 -5.19 54.14
N ASP A 51 20.88 -5.26 54.56
CA ASP A 51 20.43 -5.47 55.94
C ASP A 51 18.94 -5.16 56.00
N THR A 52 18.13 -6.22 56.06
CA THR A 52 16.77 -6.33 56.65
C THR A 52 16.08 -7.58 56.09
N LYS A 53 16.58 -8.76 56.49
CA LYS A 53 15.87 -10.03 56.31
C LYS A 53 15.95 -10.84 57.60
N SER A 54 15.24 -10.35 58.61
CA SER A 54 14.91 -11.11 59.81
C SER A 54 13.53 -10.67 60.26
N GLU A 55 12.53 -11.50 59.98
CA GLU A 55 11.35 -11.78 60.82
C GLU A 55 10.32 -12.58 59.98
N LEU A 56 10.13 -13.85 60.33
CA LEU A 56 8.97 -14.68 59.96
C LEU A 56 7.97 -14.64 61.14
N PRO A 57 6.66 -14.90 60.95
CA PRO A 57 6.19 -16.29 61.15
C PRO A 57 4.95 -16.80 60.35
N VAL A 58 5.07 -18.05 59.86
CA VAL A 58 4.22 -19.26 60.12
C VAL A 58 2.80 -19.46 59.49
N ARG A 59 2.72 -20.53 58.63
CA ARG A 59 1.66 -21.56 58.34
C ARG A 59 0.33 -21.15 57.65
N ASN A 60 -0.34 -21.96 56.80
CA ASN A 60 -0.31 -23.41 56.50
C ASN A 60 -0.93 -23.69 55.07
N PRO A 61 -1.17 -24.95 54.64
CA PRO A 61 -0.58 -25.59 53.47
C PRO A 61 -1.61 -25.77 52.33
N TYR A 62 -1.21 -26.35 51.21
CA TYR A 62 -1.97 -27.20 50.26
C TYR A 62 -1.37 -26.98 48.87
N GLU A 63 -0.94 -28.10 48.29
CA GLU A 63 -0.52 -28.28 46.91
C GLU A 63 0.96 -28.04 46.57
N GLU A 64 1.83 -28.79 47.27
CA GLU A 64 2.87 -29.54 46.55
C GLU A 64 2.19 -30.66 45.74
N ARG A 65 2.29 -30.59 44.41
CA ARG A 65 2.77 -31.66 43.51
C ARG A 65 2.37 -31.34 42.08
N LEU A 66 3.34 -30.85 41.30
CA LEU A 66 3.86 -31.54 40.12
C LEU A 66 5.06 -30.72 39.62
N THR A 67 6.19 -31.01 40.26
CA THR A 67 7.54 -30.68 39.78
C THR A 67 7.73 -31.25 38.37
N ASN A 68 7.95 -30.38 37.39
CA ASN A 68 8.94 -30.53 36.31
C ASN A 68 8.74 -29.40 35.27
N GLU A 69 8.95 -28.15 35.66
CA GLU A 69 9.27 -27.10 34.69
C GLU A 69 10.78 -27.10 34.46
N ARG A 70 11.18 -27.52 33.25
CA ARG A 70 12.47 -27.14 32.71
C ARG A 70 12.46 -25.62 32.58
N VAL A 71 13.34 -24.98 33.34
CA VAL A 71 13.79 -23.61 33.11
C VAL A 71 14.19 -23.50 31.63
N ILE A 72 13.41 -22.76 30.84
CA ILE A 72 13.87 -22.32 29.51
C ILE A 72 14.65 -21.03 29.77
N ASP A 73 15.95 -21.15 29.57
CA ASP A 73 16.97 -20.12 29.67
C ASP A 73 16.59 -18.88 28.85
N GLU A 74 16.71 -17.69 29.45
CA GLU A 74 16.38 -16.39 28.82
C GLU A 74 17.38 -15.95 27.74
N ASN A 75 18.21 -16.87 27.22
CA ASN A 75 19.28 -16.58 26.27
C ASN A 75 19.22 -17.32 24.92
N GLU A 76 18.11 -17.98 24.57
CA GLU A 76 17.93 -18.45 23.18
C GLU A 76 17.57 -17.29 22.25
N CYS A 77 18.62 -16.63 21.75
CA CYS A 77 18.57 -15.77 20.58
C CYS A 77 18.25 -16.64 19.35
N TYR A 78 17.00 -16.61 18.87
CA TYR A 78 16.67 -17.18 17.57
C TYR A 78 17.47 -16.44 16.50
N ASN A 79 18.38 -17.16 15.85
CA ASN A 79 19.26 -16.62 14.83
C ASN A 79 18.43 -16.38 13.56
N VAL A 80 18.04 -15.12 13.33
CA VAL A 80 17.12 -14.72 12.25
C VAL A 80 17.73 -14.87 10.84
N GLU A 81 19.03 -15.20 10.75
CA GLU A 81 19.73 -15.42 9.48
C GLU A 81 19.36 -16.74 8.80
N GLU A 82 18.81 -17.72 9.52
CA GLU A 82 18.47 -19.03 8.95
C GLU A 82 17.19 -18.99 8.07
N PHE A 83 16.37 -17.93 8.20
CA PHE A 83 15.15 -17.74 7.40
C PHE A 83 15.38 -16.92 6.11
N LEU A 84 16.62 -16.55 5.78
CA LEU A 84 16.98 -15.67 4.65
C LEU A 84 17.74 -16.38 3.51
N VAL A 85 17.72 -17.71 3.43
CA VAL A 85 18.34 -18.42 2.29
C VAL A 85 17.47 -18.29 1.05
N LEU A 86 17.75 -17.27 0.23
CA LEU A 86 17.31 -17.21 -1.16
C LEU A 86 17.97 -18.37 -1.94
N PRO A 87 17.26 -19.05 -2.86
CA PRO A 87 17.87 -20.08 -3.68
C PRO A 87 18.98 -19.46 -4.54
N THR A 88 20.16 -20.07 -4.53
CA THR A 88 21.25 -19.71 -5.45
C THR A 88 20.86 -20.11 -6.87
N PRO A 89 21.16 -19.28 -7.89
CA PRO A 89 20.83 -19.61 -9.27
C PRO A 89 21.68 -20.80 -9.71
N SER A 90 21.04 -21.90 -10.09
CA SER A 90 21.71 -22.98 -10.79
C SER A 90 22.14 -22.51 -12.18
N GLU A 91 23.32 -22.99 -12.60
CA GLU A 91 23.91 -22.72 -13.91
C GLU A 91 23.00 -23.29 -15.03
N ASN A 92 22.00 -22.54 -15.49
CA ASN A 92 21.27 -22.80 -16.74
C ASN A 92 20.57 -21.55 -17.33
N THR A 93 20.92 -20.35 -16.85
CA THR A 93 20.29 -19.07 -17.24
C THR A 93 20.56 -18.62 -18.68
N ALA A 94 21.46 -19.29 -19.41
CA ALA A 94 21.69 -19.01 -20.83
C ALA A 94 20.63 -19.64 -21.75
N SER A 95 19.98 -20.73 -21.31
CA SER A 95 18.95 -21.42 -22.10
C SER A 95 17.60 -20.70 -22.05
N ASP A 96 17.24 -20.15 -20.89
CA ASP A 96 15.96 -19.46 -20.68
C ASP A 96 15.92 -18.09 -21.38
N PHE A 97 17.07 -17.43 -21.55
CA PHE A 97 17.17 -16.15 -22.23
C PHE A 97 17.05 -16.27 -23.75
N LEU A 98 17.48 -17.40 -24.33
CA LEU A 98 17.30 -17.70 -25.76
C LEU A 98 15.85 -18.10 -26.06
N LEU A 99 15.20 -18.84 -25.15
CA LEU A 99 13.78 -19.17 -25.27
C LEU A 99 12.88 -17.92 -25.20
N ALA A 100 13.23 -16.95 -24.35
CA ALA A 100 12.52 -15.68 -24.25
C ALA A 100 12.66 -14.81 -25.51
N LEU A 101 13.80 -14.89 -26.21
CA LEU A 101 14.03 -14.16 -27.47
C LEU A 101 13.29 -14.80 -28.66
N GLU A 102 13.16 -16.13 -28.67
CA GLU A 102 12.39 -16.87 -29.68
C GLU A 102 10.88 -16.66 -29.54
N LEU A 103 10.36 -16.47 -28.33
CA LEU A 103 8.95 -16.14 -28.08
C LEU A 103 8.59 -14.71 -28.52
N GLN A 104 9.55 -13.79 -28.50
CA GLN A 104 9.33 -12.40 -28.91
C GLN A 104 9.23 -12.22 -30.43
N GLN A 105 9.71 -13.18 -31.23
CA GLN A 105 9.63 -13.13 -32.70
C GLN A 105 8.30 -13.69 -33.25
N VAL A 106 7.49 -14.35 -32.41
CA VAL A 106 6.20 -14.93 -32.82
C VAL A 106 5.03 -13.95 -32.61
N GLU A 107 5.15 -12.96 -31.74
CA GLU A 107 4.10 -11.95 -31.48
C GLU A 107 3.93 -10.93 -32.62
N ASP A 108 4.94 -10.69 -33.45
CA ASP A 108 4.85 -9.74 -34.57
C ASP A 108 4.10 -10.29 -35.80
N ALA A 109 3.72 -11.58 -35.81
CA ALA A 109 3.08 -12.22 -36.97
C ALA A 109 1.56 -12.39 -36.87
N ASN A 110 0.94 -12.26 -35.68
CA ASN A 110 -0.49 -12.56 -35.49
C ASN A 110 -1.28 -11.36 -34.95
N ASN A 111 -1.18 -10.22 -35.64
CA ASN A 111 -2.21 -9.18 -35.59
C ASN A 111 -3.43 -9.63 -36.40
N SER A 112 -4.26 -10.48 -35.81
CA SER A 112 -5.61 -10.75 -36.28
C SER A 112 -6.57 -10.59 -35.11
N ILE A 113 -7.28 -9.46 -35.13
CA ILE A 113 -8.36 -9.07 -34.24
C ILE A 113 -9.34 -10.25 -34.08
N LEU A 114 -9.42 -10.82 -32.88
CA LEU A 114 -10.48 -11.76 -32.53
C LEU A 114 -11.75 -10.97 -32.14
N PRO A 115 -12.95 -11.40 -32.53
CA PRO A 115 -14.18 -10.66 -32.26
C PRO A 115 -14.54 -10.72 -30.78
N ILE A 116 -14.83 -9.57 -30.18
CA ILE A 116 -15.46 -9.46 -28.86
C ILE A 116 -16.83 -10.17 -28.93
N GLU A 117 -16.96 -11.32 -28.27
CA GLU A 117 -18.25 -11.98 -28.13
C GLU A 117 -19.17 -11.12 -27.25
N LYS A 118 -20.36 -10.82 -27.78
CA LYS A 118 -21.35 -9.99 -27.09
C LYS A 118 -21.99 -10.78 -25.97
N ASN A 119 -21.73 -10.38 -24.73
CA ASN A 119 -22.42 -10.89 -23.54
C ASN A 119 -23.94 -10.61 -23.63
N SER A 120 -24.75 -11.68 -23.63
CA SER A 120 -26.21 -11.61 -23.63
C SER A 120 -26.76 -11.52 -22.21
N VAL A 121 -27.57 -10.49 -21.92
CA VAL A 121 -28.24 -10.30 -20.63
C VAL A 121 -29.61 -10.97 -20.66
N LEU A 122 -29.86 -11.93 -19.77
CA LEU A 122 -31.19 -12.49 -19.49
C LEU A 122 -31.64 -12.11 -18.08
N ASP A 123 -32.85 -11.60 -17.98
CA ASP A 123 -33.47 -11.06 -16.76
C ASP A 123 -33.55 -12.15 -15.67
N GLY A 124 -33.06 -11.85 -14.46
CA GLY A 124 -32.97 -12.80 -13.34
C GLY A 124 -31.83 -13.83 -13.38
N SER A 125 -30.98 -13.81 -14.41
CA SER A 125 -29.82 -14.70 -14.53
C SER A 125 -28.55 -14.10 -13.93
N ILE A 126 -27.74 -14.95 -13.29
CA ILE A 126 -26.38 -14.57 -12.87
C ILE A 126 -25.59 -14.24 -14.13
N ALA A 127 -25.03 -13.03 -14.20
CA ALA A 127 -24.21 -12.60 -15.31
C ALA A 127 -22.81 -13.20 -15.18
N LYS A 128 -22.47 -14.15 -16.06
CA LYS A 128 -21.12 -14.68 -16.15
C LYS A 128 -20.21 -13.65 -16.81
N LEU A 129 -19.15 -13.24 -16.12
CA LEU A 129 -18.15 -12.28 -16.60
C LEU A 129 -16.82 -13.02 -16.78
N THR A 130 -16.32 -13.03 -18.01
CA THR A 130 -14.97 -13.53 -18.30
C THR A 130 -14.04 -12.33 -18.40
N LEU A 131 -13.01 -12.31 -17.56
CA LEU A 131 -12.02 -11.23 -17.46
C LEU A 131 -10.63 -11.77 -17.79
N HIS A 132 -9.81 -11.00 -18.50
CA HIS A 132 -8.45 -11.39 -18.87
C HIS A 132 -7.43 -10.64 -18.03
N ARG A 133 -6.47 -11.38 -17.46
CA ARG A 133 -5.33 -10.80 -16.75
C ARG A 133 -4.60 -9.77 -17.62
N GLY A 134 -4.29 -8.62 -17.05
CA GLY A 134 -3.67 -7.49 -17.74
C GLY A 134 -4.66 -6.58 -18.50
N HIS A 135 -5.91 -7.01 -18.67
CA HIS A 135 -6.97 -6.26 -19.37
C HIS A 135 -8.22 -6.01 -18.51
N ILE A 136 -8.20 -6.44 -17.24
CA ILE A 136 -9.32 -6.31 -16.30
C ILE A 136 -9.82 -4.86 -16.19
N PHE A 137 -8.91 -3.89 -16.26
CA PHE A 137 -9.25 -2.47 -16.14
C PHE A 137 -10.20 -2.00 -17.24
N GLU A 138 -9.84 -2.23 -18.50
CA GLU A 138 -10.65 -1.85 -19.66
C GLU A 138 -11.96 -2.66 -19.72
N GLU A 139 -11.87 -3.98 -19.51
CA GLU A 139 -13.02 -4.88 -19.61
C GLU A 139 -14.11 -4.59 -18.57
N LEU A 140 -13.73 -4.38 -17.30
CA LEU A 140 -14.71 -4.05 -16.27
C LEU A 140 -15.40 -2.72 -16.55
N ILE A 141 -14.68 -1.70 -17.03
CA ILE A 141 -15.28 -0.41 -17.39
C ILE A 141 -16.30 -0.60 -18.52
N ASP A 142 -15.94 -1.36 -19.55
CA ASP A 142 -16.83 -1.59 -20.69
C ASP A 142 -18.08 -2.38 -20.28
N ILE A 143 -17.93 -3.42 -19.45
CA ILE A 143 -19.04 -4.20 -18.90
C ILE A 143 -19.98 -3.29 -18.08
N TYR A 144 -19.44 -2.54 -17.11
CA TYR A 144 -20.24 -1.71 -16.20
C TYR A 144 -20.81 -0.44 -16.84
N THR A 145 -20.40 -0.11 -18.06
CA THR A 145 -21.04 0.94 -18.85
C THR A 145 -22.50 0.59 -19.14
N SER A 146 -22.81 -0.69 -19.41
CA SER A 146 -24.18 -1.17 -19.64
C SER A 146 -24.77 -2.00 -18.50
N LEU A 147 -23.94 -2.67 -17.69
CA LEU A 147 -24.41 -3.55 -16.63
C LEU A 147 -25.10 -2.77 -15.51
N ASP A 148 -26.20 -3.32 -15.01
CA ASP A 148 -26.87 -2.79 -13.83
C ASP A 148 -26.20 -3.29 -12.54
N ILE A 149 -26.24 -2.45 -11.49
CA ILE A 149 -25.56 -2.74 -10.22
C ILE A 149 -26.24 -3.89 -9.47
N SER A 150 -27.56 -4.05 -9.65
CA SER A 150 -28.34 -5.09 -8.97
C SER A 150 -28.08 -6.49 -9.52
N THR A 151 -27.50 -6.61 -10.72
CA THR A 151 -27.20 -7.89 -11.36
C THR A 151 -26.18 -8.70 -10.55
N GLN A 152 -26.49 -9.96 -10.28
CA GLN A 152 -25.54 -10.90 -9.68
C GLN A 152 -24.50 -11.28 -10.73
N ILE A 153 -23.24 -11.37 -10.31
CA ILE A 153 -22.12 -11.64 -11.22
C ILE A 153 -21.41 -12.91 -10.76
N ASP A 154 -20.93 -13.68 -11.72
CA ASP A 154 -20.04 -14.82 -11.52
C ASP A 154 -18.80 -14.56 -12.36
N ILE A 155 -17.61 -14.53 -11.73
CA ILE A 155 -16.39 -14.07 -12.39
C ILE A 155 -15.47 -15.24 -12.69
N GLN A 156 -15.03 -15.27 -13.94
CA GLN A 156 -14.03 -16.20 -14.42
C GLN A 156 -12.82 -15.42 -14.93
N ILE A 157 -11.63 -15.71 -14.41
CA ILE A 157 -10.39 -15.08 -14.85
C ILE A 157 -9.68 -16.00 -15.84
N VAL A 158 -9.22 -15.43 -16.96
CA VAL A 158 -8.43 -16.09 -17.99
C VAL A 158 -7.00 -15.56 -17.92
N LEU A 159 -6.05 -16.49 -17.85
CA LEU A 159 -4.62 -16.20 -17.82
C LEU A 159 -4.11 -15.78 -19.21
N PRO A 160 -2.93 -15.13 -19.30
CA PRO A 160 -2.36 -14.71 -20.59
C PRO A 160 -2.11 -15.85 -21.58
N ASN A 161 -2.00 -17.08 -21.08
CA ASN A 161 -1.85 -18.29 -21.90
C ASN A 161 -3.19 -18.81 -22.50
N GLY A 162 -4.29 -18.09 -22.27
CA GLY A 162 -5.63 -18.45 -22.74
C GLY A 162 -6.34 -19.53 -21.90
N ASN A 163 -5.69 -20.05 -20.86
CA ASN A 163 -6.31 -21.02 -19.96
C ASN A 163 -7.11 -20.32 -18.86
N GLU A 164 -8.22 -20.94 -18.47
CA GLU A 164 -9.02 -20.49 -17.34
C GLU A 164 -8.26 -20.71 -16.03
N GLU A 165 -8.23 -19.71 -15.16
CA GLU A 165 -7.68 -19.84 -13.82
C GLU A 165 -8.59 -20.80 -13.02
N ALA A 166 -8.02 -21.92 -12.54
CA ALA A 166 -8.76 -22.94 -11.80
C ALA A 166 -9.07 -22.46 -10.38
N ALA A 167 -9.97 -21.48 -10.26
CA ALA A 167 -10.47 -20.97 -9.00
C ALA A 167 -12.00 -21.11 -8.96
N VAL A 168 -12.51 -21.70 -7.88
CA VAL A 168 -13.95 -21.70 -7.59
C VAL A 168 -14.26 -20.41 -6.86
N ASP A 169 -15.18 -19.59 -7.40
CA ASP A 169 -15.49 -18.28 -6.82
C ASP A 169 -16.24 -18.42 -5.48
N PHE A 170 -15.48 -18.55 -4.40
CA PHE A 170 -15.97 -18.36 -3.03
C PHE A 170 -15.70 -16.92 -2.53
N GLY A 171 -15.66 -15.92 -3.43
CA GLY A 171 -15.42 -14.50 -3.12
C GLY A 171 -13.94 -14.07 -3.18
N GLY A 172 -13.03 -14.99 -3.52
CA GLY A 172 -11.61 -14.67 -3.70
C GLY A 172 -11.30 -14.08 -5.08
N VAL A 173 -11.98 -14.57 -6.12
CA VAL A 173 -11.66 -14.26 -7.52
C VAL A 173 -12.02 -12.82 -7.84
N PHE A 174 -13.23 -12.37 -7.47
CA PHE A 174 -13.60 -10.98 -7.71
C PHE A 174 -12.74 -9.99 -6.92
N ARG A 175 -12.38 -10.31 -5.67
CA ARG A 175 -11.50 -9.48 -4.84
C ARG A 175 -10.14 -9.29 -5.48
N ASP A 176 -9.62 -10.33 -6.12
CA ASP A 176 -8.34 -10.27 -6.82
C ASP A 176 -8.44 -9.44 -8.11
N ALA A 177 -9.50 -9.64 -8.90
CA ALA A 177 -9.80 -8.79 -10.06
C ALA A 177 -9.97 -7.31 -9.67
N LEU A 178 -10.63 -7.01 -8.54
CA LEU A 178 -10.73 -5.65 -8.00
C LEU A 178 -9.35 -5.10 -7.62
N SER A 179 -8.47 -5.92 -7.04
CA SER A 179 -7.13 -5.49 -6.66
C SER A 179 -6.30 -5.09 -7.89
N GLU A 180 -6.36 -5.87 -8.96
CA GLU A 180 -5.74 -5.55 -10.25
C GLU A 180 -6.35 -4.30 -10.90
N PHE A 181 -7.68 -4.21 -10.89
CA PHE A 181 -8.42 -3.05 -11.39
C PHE A 181 -8.01 -1.76 -10.71
N TRP A 182 -8.02 -1.72 -9.38
CA TRP A 182 -7.73 -0.50 -8.62
C TRP A 182 -6.26 -0.13 -8.71
N THR A 183 -5.35 -1.10 -8.78
CA THR A 183 -3.92 -0.86 -9.04
C THR A 183 -3.75 -0.10 -10.36
N THR A 184 -4.38 -0.58 -11.42
CA THR A 184 -4.37 0.08 -12.74
C THR A 184 -5.06 1.44 -12.72
N MET A 185 -6.17 1.58 -11.97
CA MET A 185 -6.88 2.85 -11.80
C MET A 185 -5.97 3.90 -11.15
N TYR A 186 -5.27 3.56 -10.05
CA TYR A 186 -4.36 4.48 -9.38
C TYR A 186 -3.23 4.95 -10.29
N GLU A 187 -2.71 4.07 -11.16
CA GLU A 187 -1.63 4.41 -12.07
C GLU A 187 -2.10 5.24 -13.27
N LYS A 188 -3.20 4.86 -13.91
CA LYS A 188 -3.65 5.47 -15.17
C LYS A 188 -4.53 6.70 -14.95
N CYS A 189 -5.29 6.75 -13.86
CA CYS A 189 -6.43 7.67 -13.72
C CYS A 189 -6.36 8.57 -12.49
N THR A 190 -5.29 8.51 -11.69
CA THR A 190 -5.12 9.37 -10.51
C THR A 190 -3.77 10.06 -10.44
N GLN A 191 -3.70 11.07 -9.59
CA GLN A 191 -2.46 11.74 -9.19
C GLN A 191 -2.36 11.76 -7.66
N GLY A 192 -1.14 11.95 -7.17
CA GLY A 192 -0.81 12.02 -5.76
C GLY A 192 0.10 10.87 -5.34
N THR A 193 0.61 10.95 -4.11
CA THR A 193 1.56 10.00 -3.54
C THR A 193 0.84 8.96 -2.68
N THR A 194 0.75 9.19 -1.37
CA THR A 194 0.10 8.31 -0.39
C THR A 194 -1.39 8.26 -0.64
N VAL A 195 -2.02 9.41 -0.85
CA VAL A 195 -3.42 9.49 -1.29
C VAL A 195 -3.52 9.84 -2.77
N ARG A 196 -4.54 9.29 -3.40
CA ARG A 196 -4.81 9.38 -4.84
C ARG A 196 -6.09 10.14 -5.12
N ILE A 197 -6.00 11.08 -6.05
CA ILE A 197 -7.13 11.88 -6.53
C ILE A 197 -7.36 11.56 -8.01
N PRO A 198 -8.58 11.20 -8.42
CA PRO A 198 -8.91 11.03 -9.83
C PRO A 198 -8.66 12.29 -10.65
N VAL A 199 -7.99 12.13 -11.79
CA VAL A 199 -7.64 13.22 -12.70
C VAL A 199 -8.53 13.17 -13.94
N LEU A 200 -8.91 14.35 -14.45
CA LEU A 200 -9.67 14.46 -15.68
C LEU A 200 -8.86 13.95 -16.87
N ARG A 201 -9.50 13.11 -17.68
CA ARG A 201 -8.93 12.55 -18.89
C ARG A 201 -9.89 12.77 -20.05
N HIS A 202 -9.34 13.12 -21.22
CA HIS A 202 -10.14 13.40 -22.41
C HIS A 202 -10.85 12.14 -22.94
N ASP A 203 -10.30 10.95 -22.68
CA ASP A 203 -10.84 9.65 -23.09
C ASP A 203 -11.78 9.01 -22.06
N PHE A 204 -12.04 9.71 -20.94
CA PHE A 204 -12.96 9.28 -19.87
C PHE A 204 -14.10 10.28 -19.68
N GLY A 205 -15.20 10.03 -20.38
CA GLY A 205 -16.46 10.73 -20.20
C GLY A 205 -17.25 10.26 -18.96
N ASP A 206 -18.43 10.84 -18.80
CA ASP A 206 -19.40 10.56 -17.74
C ASP A 206 -19.72 9.06 -17.62
N LYS A 207 -19.94 8.37 -18.75
CA LYS A 207 -20.26 6.93 -18.78
C LYS A 207 -19.18 6.08 -18.13
N LYS A 208 -17.91 6.30 -18.48
CA LYS A 208 -16.77 5.54 -17.92
C LYS A 208 -16.57 5.83 -16.44
N TRP A 209 -16.61 7.10 -16.03
CA TRP A 209 -16.49 7.44 -14.60
C TRP A 209 -17.66 6.89 -13.77
N THR A 210 -18.86 6.89 -14.33
CA THR A 210 -20.03 6.25 -13.71
C THR A 210 -19.83 4.74 -13.61
N ALA A 211 -19.28 4.09 -14.64
CA ALA A 211 -18.95 2.66 -14.59
C ALA A 211 -17.93 2.35 -13.48
N ILE A 212 -16.87 3.16 -13.32
CA ILE A 212 -15.91 3.02 -12.21
C ILE A 212 -16.61 3.16 -10.86
N ALA A 213 -17.55 4.10 -10.72
CA ALA A 213 -18.33 4.25 -9.49
C ALA A 213 -19.26 3.04 -9.23
N LYS A 214 -19.79 2.41 -10.27
CA LYS A 214 -20.55 1.14 -10.15
C LYS A 214 -19.65 0.00 -9.69
N ILE A 215 -18.44 -0.13 -10.24
CA ILE A 215 -17.45 -1.14 -9.84
C ILE A 215 -17.08 -0.96 -8.37
N PHE A 216 -16.82 0.29 -7.95
CA PHE A 216 -16.63 0.63 -6.53
C PHE A 216 -17.78 0.14 -5.67
N LEU A 217 -19.02 0.48 -6.04
CA LEU A 217 -20.19 0.13 -5.23
C LEU A 217 -20.41 -1.37 -5.19
N LYS A 218 -20.25 -2.07 -6.32
CA LYS A 218 -20.38 -3.53 -6.38
C LYS A 218 -19.34 -4.19 -5.48
N GLY A 219 -18.06 -3.83 -5.60
CA GLY A 219 -16.99 -4.38 -4.77
C GLY A 219 -17.19 -4.13 -3.28
N TRP A 220 -17.74 -2.97 -2.90
CA TRP A 220 -18.10 -2.72 -1.50
C TRP A 220 -19.27 -3.59 -1.02
N LEU A 221 -20.33 -3.71 -1.84
CA LEU A 221 -21.54 -4.44 -1.45
C LEU A 221 -21.28 -5.93 -1.33
N THR A 222 -20.58 -6.55 -2.28
CA THR A 222 -20.35 -8.01 -2.31
C THR A 222 -19.08 -8.40 -1.54
N GLU A 223 -17.93 -7.77 -1.83
CA GLU A 223 -16.64 -8.20 -1.31
C GLU A 223 -16.18 -7.45 -0.06
N LYS A 224 -16.87 -6.38 0.33
CA LYS A 224 -16.36 -5.42 1.34
C LYS A 224 -14.97 -4.88 0.96
N TYR A 225 -14.68 -4.83 -0.34
CA TYR A 225 -13.46 -4.22 -0.86
C TYR A 225 -13.63 -2.71 -0.88
N PHE A 226 -12.65 -1.97 -0.37
CA PHE A 226 -12.67 -0.51 -0.35
C PHE A 226 -11.33 0.04 -0.84
N PRO A 227 -11.30 0.91 -1.87
CA PRO A 227 -10.07 1.49 -2.40
C PRO A 227 -9.55 2.63 -1.50
N ILE A 228 -8.87 2.26 -0.42
CA ILE A 228 -8.41 3.16 0.64
C ILE A 228 -7.32 4.15 0.23
N LYS A 229 -6.68 3.97 -0.92
CA LYS A 229 -5.73 4.95 -1.45
C LYS A 229 -6.44 6.16 -2.06
N LEU A 230 -7.73 6.07 -2.39
CA LEU A 230 -8.49 7.26 -2.77
C LEU A 230 -8.55 8.22 -1.60
N SER A 231 -8.34 9.50 -1.87
CA SER A 231 -8.41 10.53 -0.83
C SER A 231 -9.75 10.50 -0.11
N THR A 232 -9.69 10.67 1.21
CA THR A 232 -10.87 10.75 2.07
C THR A 232 -11.74 11.93 1.65
N VAL A 233 -11.12 13.07 1.31
CA VAL A 233 -11.82 14.27 0.81
C VAL A 233 -12.60 13.97 -0.48
N PHE A 234 -12.01 13.21 -1.41
CA PHE A 234 -12.70 12.82 -2.65
C PHE A 234 -13.91 11.93 -2.35
N ILE A 235 -13.77 10.95 -1.46
CA ILE A 235 -14.84 10.02 -1.09
C ILE A 235 -15.95 10.73 -0.33
N GLU A 236 -15.63 11.59 0.64
CA GLU A 236 -16.62 12.39 1.38
C GLU A 236 -17.44 13.28 0.46
N ASN A 237 -16.78 13.96 -0.49
CA ASN A 237 -17.48 14.78 -1.48
C ASN A 237 -18.32 13.94 -2.44
N SER A 238 -17.88 12.72 -2.77
CA SER A 238 -18.64 11.78 -3.61
C SER A 238 -19.86 11.21 -2.90
N LEU A 239 -19.78 10.92 -1.59
CA LEU A 239 -20.88 10.38 -0.81
C LEU A 239 -21.88 11.47 -0.36
N PHE A 240 -21.36 12.60 0.13
CA PHE A 240 -22.11 13.57 0.92
C PHE A 240 -22.09 15.00 0.36
N LYS A 241 -21.32 15.28 -0.70
CA LYS A 241 -21.07 16.66 -1.20
C LYS A 241 -20.55 17.61 -0.13
N LYS A 242 -19.80 17.06 0.84
CA LYS A 242 -19.23 17.80 1.95
C LYS A 242 -17.79 17.34 2.17
N THR A 243 -16.95 18.28 2.57
CA THR A 243 -15.60 17.99 3.09
C THR A 243 -15.66 18.03 4.61
N ILE A 244 -15.29 16.93 5.26
CA ILE A 244 -15.27 16.76 6.72
C ILE A 244 -13.81 16.64 7.18
N THR A 245 -13.00 15.89 6.45
CA THR A 245 -11.56 15.74 6.69
C THR A 245 -10.85 17.09 6.52
N PRO A 246 -9.92 17.47 7.44
CA PRO A 246 -9.08 18.65 7.26
C PRO A 246 -8.30 18.55 5.95
N ILE A 247 -8.51 19.53 5.08
CA ILE A 247 -8.05 19.44 3.69
C ILE A 247 -6.54 19.60 3.57
N GLU A 248 -5.95 20.39 4.46
CA GLU A 248 -4.52 20.65 4.55
C GLU A 248 -3.75 19.36 4.92
N ASP A 249 -4.24 18.62 5.93
CA ASP A 249 -3.65 17.34 6.35
C ASP A 249 -3.72 16.28 5.24
N GLU A 250 -4.81 16.27 4.49
CA GLU A 250 -4.98 15.36 3.37
C GLU A 250 -4.09 15.78 2.18
N PHE A 251 -3.92 17.08 1.96
CA PHE A 251 -3.03 17.62 0.93
C PHE A 251 -1.57 17.28 1.19
N MET A 252 -1.11 17.29 2.44
CA MET A 252 0.24 16.84 2.80
C MET A 252 0.49 15.35 2.50
N LYS A 253 -0.56 14.53 2.32
CA LYS A 253 -0.44 13.13 1.88
C LYS A 253 -0.55 12.97 0.36
N TYR A 254 -1.01 14.00 -0.33
CA TYR A 254 -1.18 14.02 -1.78
C TYR A 254 0.12 14.40 -2.47
N VAL A 255 0.86 15.36 -1.91
CA VAL A 255 2.12 15.86 -2.45
C VAL A 255 3.29 14.92 -2.13
N SER A 256 4.40 15.10 -2.84
CA SER A 256 5.65 14.37 -2.57
C SER A 256 6.24 14.73 -1.20
N GLU A 257 7.11 13.87 -0.66
CA GLU A 257 7.74 14.16 0.63
C GLU A 257 8.65 15.38 0.54
N GLU A 258 9.30 15.61 -0.61
CA GLU A 258 10.09 16.81 -0.86
C GLU A 258 9.22 18.08 -0.84
N GLU A 259 8.06 18.07 -1.52
CA GLU A 259 7.13 19.22 -1.52
C GLU A 259 6.56 19.49 -0.12
N LYS A 260 6.22 18.41 0.60
CA LYS A 260 5.68 18.46 1.96
C LYS A 260 6.68 19.06 2.93
N GLU A 261 7.97 18.74 2.83
CA GLU A 261 9.02 19.34 3.65
C GLU A 261 9.06 20.86 3.47
N VAL A 262 9.08 21.33 2.22
CA VAL A 262 9.08 22.78 1.89
C VAL A 262 7.83 23.47 2.42
N PHE A 263 6.65 22.89 2.22
CA PHE A 263 5.40 23.44 2.74
C PHE A 263 5.34 23.45 4.27
N THR A 264 5.85 22.41 4.91
CA THR A 264 5.89 22.30 6.37
C THR A 264 6.85 23.35 6.95
N GLU A 265 8.02 23.54 6.33
CA GLU A 265 8.95 24.59 6.72
C GLU A 265 8.33 25.98 6.54
N ALA A 266 7.69 26.25 5.40
CA ALA A 266 7.02 27.52 5.17
C ALA A 266 5.86 27.79 6.15
N LEU A 267 5.15 26.76 6.63
CA LEU A 267 4.10 26.91 7.65
C LEU A 267 4.64 27.23 9.05
N HIS A 268 5.82 26.71 9.41
CA HIS A 268 6.36 26.81 10.77
C HIS A 268 7.45 27.87 10.93
N ASN A 269 8.33 28.00 9.94
CA ASN A 269 9.52 28.86 9.93
C ASN A 269 9.67 29.54 8.56
N PHE A 270 8.70 30.38 8.19
CA PHE A 270 8.69 31.05 6.88
C PHE A 270 9.97 31.85 6.57
N GLY A 271 10.67 32.36 7.60
CA GLY A 271 11.92 33.11 7.41
C GLY A 271 13.13 32.27 6.99
N THR A 272 13.11 30.94 7.17
CA THR A 272 14.25 30.06 6.83
C THR A 272 14.05 29.25 5.57
N VAL A 273 12.80 29.14 5.09
CA VAL A 273 12.48 28.35 3.90
C VAL A 273 13.24 28.87 2.69
N ASP A 274 13.68 27.95 1.84
CA ASP A 274 14.19 28.30 0.50
C ASP A 274 13.05 28.97 -0.30
N PHE A 275 13.15 30.29 -0.44
CA PHE A 275 12.11 31.10 -1.04
C PHE A 275 12.03 30.89 -2.56
N GLU A 276 13.14 30.59 -3.24
CA GLU A 276 13.12 30.30 -4.68
C GLU A 276 12.43 28.96 -4.92
N GLN A 277 12.80 27.94 -4.13
CA GLN A 277 12.15 26.63 -4.18
C GLN A 277 10.65 26.71 -3.89
N LEU A 278 10.25 27.49 -2.87
CA LEU A 278 8.85 27.69 -2.53
C LEU A 278 8.08 28.37 -3.67
N LEU A 279 8.66 29.38 -4.33
CA LEU A 279 8.03 30.06 -5.45
C LEU A 279 7.84 29.14 -6.66
N ASP A 280 8.86 28.38 -7.03
CA ASP A 280 8.78 27.41 -8.13
C ASP A 280 7.69 26.39 -7.88
N LEU A 281 7.61 25.87 -6.65
CA LEU A 281 6.62 24.90 -6.24
C LEU A 281 5.20 25.49 -6.25
N LEU A 282 5.03 26.71 -5.76
CA LEU A 282 3.73 27.41 -5.84
C LEU A 282 3.31 27.71 -7.29
N ASP A 283 4.24 28.01 -8.20
CA ASP A 283 3.94 28.20 -9.63
C ASP A 283 3.53 26.89 -10.32
N GLN A 284 4.10 25.74 -9.92
CA GLN A 284 3.63 24.42 -10.41
C GLN A 284 2.16 24.17 -10.06
N TYR A 285 1.73 24.61 -8.87
CA TYR A 285 0.32 24.61 -8.50
C TYR A 285 -0.45 25.79 -9.10
N GLY A 286 0.14 26.64 -9.93
CA GLY A 286 -0.52 27.77 -10.58
C GLY A 286 -0.94 28.88 -9.61
N SER A 287 -0.23 29.04 -8.49
CA SER A 287 -0.42 30.20 -7.62
C SER A 287 0.04 31.48 -8.33
N ARG A 288 -0.67 32.58 -8.08
CA ARG A 288 -0.31 33.92 -8.56
C ARG A 288 -0.02 34.88 -7.40
N TRP A 289 -0.13 34.41 -6.17
CA TRP A 289 0.06 35.21 -4.97
C TRP A 289 1.48 35.05 -4.47
N LYS A 290 2.11 36.17 -4.11
CA LYS A 290 3.41 36.14 -3.44
C LYS A 290 3.21 35.64 -2.00
N PRO A 291 3.85 34.52 -1.61
CA PRO A 291 3.72 34.00 -0.26
C PRO A 291 4.37 34.94 0.77
N SER A 292 3.74 35.07 1.92
CA SER A 292 4.26 35.70 3.14
C SER A 292 3.84 34.89 4.35
N GLU A 293 4.54 35.04 5.47
CA GLU A 293 4.24 34.33 6.73
C GLU A 293 2.76 34.48 7.16
N GLU A 294 2.19 35.68 6.97
CA GLU A 294 0.80 35.98 7.32
C GLU A 294 -0.24 35.31 6.41
N ASN A 295 0.08 35.11 5.12
CA ASN A 295 -0.88 34.64 4.12
C ASN A 295 -0.70 33.17 3.74
N PHE A 296 0.44 32.56 4.05
CA PHE A 296 0.84 31.28 3.49
C PHE A 296 -0.10 30.13 3.89
N SER A 297 -0.57 30.12 5.13
CA SER A 297 -1.54 29.11 5.60
C SER A 297 -2.83 29.13 4.77
N GLN A 298 -3.37 30.33 4.50
CA GLN A 298 -4.57 30.48 3.69
C GLN A 298 -4.30 30.12 2.22
N LEU A 299 -3.15 30.52 1.69
CA LEU A 299 -2.73 30.18 0.32
C LEU A 299 -2.66 28.65 0.12
N LEU A 300 -2.03 27.94 1.05
CA LEU A 300 -1.90 26.49 1.00
C LEU A 300 -3.27 25.81 1.05
N LYS A 301 -4.17 26.31 1.89
CA LYS A 301 -5.55 25.83 1.97
C LYS A 301 -6.32 26.01 0.66
N GLU A 302 -6.14 27.14 -0.01
CA GLU A 302 -6.78 27.41 -1.30
C GLU A 302 -6.23 26.50 -2.41
N ILE A 303 -4.92 26.25 -2.41
CA ILE A 303 -4.28 25.27 -3.31
C ILE A 303 -4.84 23.88 -3.05
N ALA A 304 -4.86 23.44 -1.79
CA ALA A 304 -5.41 22.15 -1.39
C ALA A 304 -6.88 21.99 -1.82
N HIS A 305 -7.70 23.02 -1.63
CA HIS A 305 -9.09 23.03 -2.08
C HIS A 305 -9.23 22.94 -3.60
N LYS A 306 -8.38 23.64 -4.35
CA LYS A 306 -8.39 23.55 -5.81
C LYS A 306 -8.02 22.14 -6.28
N GLU A 307 -6.94 21.57 -5.76
CA GLU A 307 -6.41 20.26 -6.19
C GLU A 307 -7.33 19.11 -5.78
N LEU A 308 -7.78 19.07 -4.52
CA LEU A 308 -8.50 17.92 -3.96
C LEU A 308 -10.02 18.00 -4.14
N VAL A 309 -10.60 19.18 -4.37
CA VAL A 309 -12.06 19.37 -4.47
C VAL A 309 -12.46 19.90 -5.85
N GLN A 310 -11.92 21.05 -6.27
CA GLN A 310 -12.39 21.71 -7.50
C GLN A 310 -12.03 20.91 -8.75
N LYS A 311 -10.75 20.52 -8.93
CA LYS A 311 -10.30 19.74 -10.10
C LYS A 311 -11.06 18.42 -10.29
N PRO A 312 -11.24 17.56 -9.26
CA PRO A 312 -11.96 16.29 -9.43
C PRO A 312 -13.49 16.42 -9.45
N THR A 313 -14.07 17.62 -9.37
CA THR A 313 -15.53 17.83 -9.21
C THR A 313 -16.37 17.08 -10.24
N PHE A 314 -15.93 17.01 -11.50
CA PHE A 314 -16.64 16.25 -12.53
C PHE A 314 -16.72 14.75 -12.20
N VAL A 315 -15.61 14.15 -11.78
CA VAL A 315 -15.54 12.73 -11.37
C VAL A 315 -16.36 12.52 -10.10
N VAL A 316 -16.27 13.43 -9.13
CA VAL A 316 -17.08 13.44 -7.91
C VAL A 316 -18.58 13.44 -8.24
N ASN A 317 -19.01 14.20 -9.25
CA ASN A 317 -20.41 14.21 -9.69
C ASN A 317 -20.84 12.86 -10.29
N CYS A 318 -19.99 12.25 -11.11
CA CYS A 318 -20.24 10.90 -11.66
C CYS A 318 -20.35 9.87 -10.53
N PHE A 319 -19.41 9.87 -9.59
CA PHE A 319 -19.45 8.97 -8.43
C PHE A 319 -20.71 9.19 -7.59
N HIS A 320 -21.03 10.45 -7.27
CA HIS A 320 -22.19 10.79 -6.45
C HIS A 320 -23.50 10.28 -7.03
N SER A 321 -23.65 10.29 -8.36
CA SER A 321 -24.85 9.76 -9.02
C SER A 321 -25.10 8.27 -8.72
N VAL A 322 -24.05 7.52 -8.35
CA VAL A 322 -24.10 6.09 -8.06
C VAL A 322 -24.06 5.78 -6.56
N ILE A 323 -23.14 6.43 -5.83
CA ILE A 323 -22.82 6.04 -4.45
C ILE A 323 -23.43 6.95 -3.38
N SER A 324 -24.14 8.01 -3.77
CA SER A 324 -24.72 8.96 -2.82
C SER A 324 -25.48 8.27 -1.68
N ASN A 325 -25.11 8.64 -0.45
CA ASN A 325 -25.72 8.13 0.79
C ASN A 325 -25.74 6.59 0.94
N LYS A 326 -24.91 5.84 0.19
CA LYS A 326 -24.81 4.38 0.33
C LYS A 326 -23.93 3.94 1.50
N ILE A 327 -23.08 4.84 2.00
CA ILE A 327 -22.20 4.63 3.15
C ILE A 327 -22.40 5.84 4.05
N THR A 328 -22.66 5.63 5.35
CA THR A 328 -22.82 6.75 6.30
C THR A 328 -21.46 7.33 6.72
N GLN A 329 -21.47 8.52 7.30
CA GLN A 329 -20.24 9.16 7.78
C GLN A 329 -19.55 8.31 8.86
N GLU A 330 -20.32 7.68 9.75
CA GLU A 330 -19.81 6.80 10.80
C GLU A 330 -19.18 5.55 10.22
N GLN A 331 -19.83 4.93 9.23
CA GLN A 331 -19.29 3.77 8.53
C GLN A 331 -17.99 4.10 7.80
N LEU A 332 -17.92 5.27 7.15
CA LEU A 332 -16.71 5.72 6.46
C LEU A 332 -15.54 5.91 7.43
N ALA A 333 -15.79 6.56 8.58
CA ALA A 333 -14.78 6.72 9.62
C ALA A 333 -14.30 5.36 10.18
N GLU A 334 -15.22 4.40 10.35
CA GLU A 334 -14.89 3.05 10.79
C GLU A 334 -14.02 2.30 9.77
N ILE A 335 -14.34 2.42 8.47
CA ILE A 335 -13.54 1.83 7.37
C ILE A 335 -12.09 2.35 7.47
N TYR A 336 -11.88 3.65 7.43
CA TYR A 336 -10.52 4.22 7.50
C TYR A 336 -9.82 3.90 8.81
N ASN A 337 -10.53 3.81 9.93
CA ASN A 337 -9.92 3.42 11.19
C ASN A 337 -9.48 1.95 11.18
N LYS A 338 -10.29 1.04 10.63
CA LYS A 338 -9.98 -0.39 10.51
C LYS A 338 -8.87 -0.67 9.50
N SER A 339 -8.73 0.16 8.47
CA SER A 339 -7.66 0.05 7.47
C SER A 339 -6.31 0.57 7.95
N LYS A 340 -6.25 1.29 9.07
CA LYS A 340 -4.96 1.65 9.68
C LYS A 340 -4.28 0.36 10.14
N PRO A 341 -3.06 0.07 9.68
CA PRO A 341 -2.36 -1.11 10.12
C PRO A 341 -1.92 -0.91 11.56
N THR A 342 -2.78 -1.30 12.52
CA THR A 342 -2.53 -1.29 13.96
C THR A 342 -2.56 -2.71 14.49
N SER A 343 -1.83 -3.02 15.56
CA SER A 343 -1.90 -4.35 16.20
C SER A 343 -3.36 -4.70 16.57
N LYS A 344 -4.12 -3.70 17.05
CA LYS A 344 -5.54 -3.83 17.35
C LYS A 344 -6.40 -4.23 16.15
N ASN A 345 -6.06 -3.77 14.94
CA ASN A 345 -6.83 -4.07 13.73
C ASN A 345 -6.38 -5.38 13.07
N ILE A 346 -5.09 -5.70 13.12
CA ILE A 346 -4.52 -6.84 12.38
C ILE A 346 -4.65 -8.15 13.17
N LEU A 347 -4.34 -8.15 14.48
CA LEU A 347 -4.35 -9.37 15.30
C LEU A 347 -5.70 -10.12 15.31
N PRO A 348 -6.86 -9.45 15.31
CA PRO A 348 -8.15 -10.14 15.26
C PRO A 348 -8.45 -10.81 13.91
N ILE A 349 -7.81 -10.36 12.82
CA ILE A 349 -8.06 -10.86 11.45
C ILE A 349 -7.21 -12.10 11.16
N LEU A 350 -6.12 -12.31 11.89
CA LEU A 350 -5.26 -13.48 11.73
C LEU A 350 -6.01 -14.76 12.11
N LYS A 351 -6.29 -15.58 11.09
CA LYS A 351 -6.82 -16.94 11.24
C LYS A 351 -5.65 -17.93 11.28
N PHE A 352 -5.67 -18.81 12.26
CA PHE A 352 -4.67 -19.86 12.43
C PHE A 352 -5.37 -21.21 12.28
N GLU A 353 -5.19 -21.83 11.12
CA GLU A 353 -5.64 -23.21 10.87
C GLU A 353 -4.68 -24.19 11.54
N ASP A 354 -5.23 -25.19 12.23
CA ASP A 354 -4.49 -26.33 12.78
C ASP A 354 -3.34 -26.02 13.75
N VAL A 355 -3.50 -25.01 14.60
CA VAL A 355 -2.49 -24.64 15.62
C VAL A 355 -3.05 -24.75 17.04
N THR A 356 -2.25 -25.29 17.98
CA THR A 356 -2.63 -25.37 19.41
C THR A 356 -2.77 -23.97 20.04
N SER A 357 -3.55 -23.82 21.10
CA SER A 357 -3.76 -22.53 21.77
C SER A 357 -2.47 -21.87 22.27
N ILE A 358 -1.46 -22.67 22.63
CA ILE A 358 -0.16 -22.19 23.14
C ILE A 358 0.69 -21.63 22.00
N GLU A 359 0.73 -22.31 20.85
CA GLU A 359 1.46 -21.88 19.67
C GLU A 359 0.80 -20.65 19.03
N LYS A 360 -0.53 -20.58 19.00
CA LYS A 360 -1.29 -19.38 18.62
C LYS A 360 -0.87 -18.17 19.45
N GLU A 361 -0.77 -18.34 20.76
CA GLU A 361 -0.38 -17.28 21.69
C GLU A 361 1.10 -16.86 21.50
N LYS A 362 2.00 -17.82 21.28
CA LYS A 362 3.40 -17.54 20.95
C LYS A 362 3.55 -16.77 19.63
N VAL A 363 2.85 -17.19 18.57
CA VAL A 363 2.88 -16.51 17.27
C VAL A 363 2.26 -15.12 17.36
N LYS A 364 1.15 -14.93 18.08
CA LYS A 364 0.57 -13.60 18.33
C LYS A 364 1.55 -12.68 19.05
N ARG A 365 2.20 -13.14 20.13
CA ARG A 365 3.20 -12.34 20.86
C ARG A 365 4.43 -12.04 20.02
N LEU A 366 4.90 -13.00 19.22
CA LEU A 366 6.01 -12.78 18.30
C LEU A 366 5.60 -11.76 17.24
N PHE A 367 4.41 -11.91 16.64
CA PHE A 367 3.86 -10.97 15.68
C PHE A 367 3.71 -9.58 16.31
N GLU A 368 3.22 -9.42 17.54
CA GLU A 368 3.16 -8.14 18.24
C GLU A 368 4.55 -7.50 18.42
N LYS A 369 5.53 -8.27 18.89
CA LYS A 369 6.91 -7.79 19.07
C LYS A 369 7.55 -7.40 17.75
N VAL A 370 7.36 -8.22 16.72
CA VAL A 370 7.83 -8.00 15.34
C VAL A 370 7.11 -6.79 14.75
N TYR A 371 5.78 -6.75 14.76
CA TYR A 371 4.93 -5.66 14.32
C TYR A 371 5.35 -4.31 14.95
N LEU A 372 5.54 -4.25 16.27
CA LEU A 372 5.98 -3.03 16.97
C LEU A 372 7.39 -2.60 16.57
N ARG A 373 8.29 -3.57 16.32
CA ARG A 373 9.68 -3.33 15.92
C ARG A 373 9.81 -2.91 14.45
N PHE A 374 9.07 -3.57 13.55
CA PHE A 374 9.03 -3.29 12.12
C PHE A 374 8.30 -1.98 11.82
N ARG A 375 7.16 -1.69 12.47
CA ARG A 375 6.49 -0.39 12.33
C ARG A 375 7.37 0.79 12.73
N ARG A 376 8.21 0.64 13.77
CA ARG A 376 9.10 1.73 14.23
C ARG A 376 10.39 1.86 13.41
N LYS A 377 10.92 0.77 12.86
CA LYS A 377 12.24 0.78 12.19
C LYS A 377 12.19 0.68 10.67
N LEU A 378 11.16 0.04 10.09
CA LEU A 378 11.05 -0.28 8.67
C LEU A 378 9.58 -0.21 8.19
N PRO A 379 8.95 0.97 8.20
CA PRO A 379 7.54 1.13 7.82
C PRO A 379 7.23 0.64 6.40
N ASN A 380 8.14 0.83 5.43
CA ASN A 380 7.95 0.41 4.02
C ASN A 380 7.94 -1.12 3.85
N VAL A 381 8.84 -1.81 4.55
CA VAL A 381 8.90 -3.29 4.57
C VAL A 381 7.64 -3.85 5.21
N PHE A 382 7.16 -3.19 6.26
CA PHE A 382 5.96 -3.58 6.96
C PHE A 382 4.68 -3.40 6.12
N SER A 383 4.56 -2.29 5.39
CA SER A 383 3.47 -2.07 4.43
C SER A 383 3.49 -3.13 3.32
N THR A 384 4.66 -3.43 2.75
CA THR A 384 4.83 -4.47 1.73
C THR A 384 4.43 -5.85 2.26
N PHE A 385 4.79 -6.17 3.51
CA PHE A 385 4.40 -7.41 4.16
C PHE A 385 2.88 -7.52 4.32
N LEU A 386 2.22 -6.46 4.80
CA LEU A 386 0.77 -6.45 4.96
C LEU A 386 0.03 -6.56 3.63
N TYR A 387 0.51 -5.85 2.61
CA TYR A 387 0.00 -5.97 1.24
C TYR A 387 0.08 -7.42 0.73
N ARG A 388 1.21 -8.09 0.93
CA ARG A 388 1.37 -9.52 0.57
C ARG A 388 0.46 -10.45 1.36
N CYS A 389 0.05 -10.06 2.57
CA CYS A 389 -0.95 -10.78 3.37
C CYS A 389 -2.40 -10.44 2.98
N GLY A 390 -2.62 -9.68 1.90
CA GLY A 390 -3.96 -9.26 1.45
C GLY A 390 -4.58 -8.15 2.28
N TYR A 391 -3.80 -7.49 3.14
CA TYR A 391 -4.24 -6.35 3.94
C TYR A 391 -3.77 -5.06 3.27
N ASP A 392 -4.67 -4.43 2.51
CA ASP A 392 -4.37 -3.15 1.87
C ASP A 392 -4.21 -2.08 2.97
N CYS A 393 -3.04 -1.46 2.99
CA CYS A 393 -2.74 -0.28 3.78
C CYS A 393 -2.50 0.83 2.79
N GLY A 394 -3.31 1.90 2.83
CA GLY A 394 -3.11 3.09 1.99
C GLY A 394 -1.91 3.93 2.42
N SER A 395 -0.84 3.27 2.87
CA SER A 395 0.42 3.83 3.38
C SER A 395 1.40 4.09 2.25
#